data_AF-A0A0P0Z213-F1
#
_entry.id   AF-A0A0P0Z213-F1
#
_cell.length_a   1.000
_cell.length_b   1.000
_cell.length_c   1.000
_cell.angle_alpha   90.00
_cell.angle_beta   90.00
_cell.angle_gamma   90.00
#
_symmetry.space_group_name_H-M   'P 1'
#
loop_
_entity.id
_entity.type
_entity.pdbx_description
1 polymer ?
#
loop_
_entity_poly.entity_id
_entity_poly.type
_entity_poly.pdbx_seq_one_letter_code
_entity_poly.pdbx_strand_id
1 'polypeptide(L)' 'MAGTSISQMRWGPAVIATEQNMAVPKRKTSPSKRGMRRSADAIAAPTYVTDKNSGELRRPHHIDLKTGVYRGRQILKAQD' A
#
# COMPACT_ATOMS: atom_id res chain seq x y z
N MET A 1 3.43 34.03 -60.26
CA MET A 1 3.95 32.97 -59.36
C MET A 1 2.95 32.80 -58.23
N ALA A 2 2.06 31.81 -58.36
CA ALA A 2 0.95 31.63 -57.42
C ALA A 2 1.46 31.04 -56.10
N GLY A 3 1.03 31.66 -55.00
CA GLY A 3 1.46 31.37 -53.64
C GLY A 3 1.07 29.98 -53.14
N THR A 4 1.93 29.47 -52.27
CA THR A 4 1.99 28.14 -51.68
C THR A 4 0.73 27.81 -50.86
N SER A 5 -0.06 26.83 -51.32
CA SER A 5 -1.15 26.23 -50.55
C SER A 5 -0.60 25.15 -49.60
N ILE A 6 -0.23 25.55 -48.39
CA ILE A 6 -0.11 24.64 -47.25
C ILE A 6 -1.24 25.00 -46.29
N SER A 7 -2.43 24.47 -46.58
CA SER A 7 -3.55 24.57 -45.65
C SER A 7 -4.31 23.25 -45.65
N GLN A 8 -3.67 22.21 -45.14
CA GLN A 8 -4.37 20.99 -44.75
C GLN A 8 -3.72 20.34 -43.52
N MET A 9 -3.69 21.07 -42.42
CA MET A 9 -3.63 20.47 -41.09
C MET A 9 -5.06 20.38 -40.55
N ARG A 10 -5.79 19.34 -40.97
CA ARG A 10 -7.03 18.92 -40.32
C ARG A 10 -6.65 18.23 -39.00
N TRP A 11 -6.47 19.02 -37.94
CA TRP A 11 -6.46 18.47 -36.59
C TRP A 11 -7.87 17.94 -36.27
N GLY A 12 -7.90 16.76 -35.64
CA GLY A 12 -9.08 15.91 -35.47
C GLY A 12 -10.26 16.57 -34.73
N PRO A 13 -11.43 15.90 -34.76
CA PRO A 13 -12.69 16.51 -34.36
C PRO A 13 -12.67 16.95 -32.91
N ALA A 14 -13.04 18.22 -32.73
CA ALA A 14 -13.44 18.79 -31.47
C ALA A 14 -14.69 18.06 -30.92
N VAL A 15 -14.77 18.06 -29.60
CA VAL A 15 -15.99 18.04 -28.78
C VAL A 15 -16.91 16.82 -28.89
N ILE A 16 -16.59 15.80 -28.10
CA ILE A 16 -17.64 15.17 -27.29
C ILE A 16 -17.36 15.53 -25.83
N ALA A 17 -17.69 16.77 -25.48
CA ALA A 17 -17.84 17.16 -24.09
C ALA A 17 -19.14 16.52 -23.57
N THR A 18 -19.06 15.23 -23.23
CA THR A 18 -20.02 14.70 -22.26
C THR A 18 -19.77 15.46 -20.97
N GLU A 19 -20.81 16.11 -20.44
CA GLU A 19 -20.82 16.69 -19.11
C GLU A 19 -20.60 15.57 -18.09
N GLN A 20 -19.35 15.23 -17.86
CA GLN A 20 -18.96 14.29 -16.82
C GLN A 20 -19.05 15.05 -15.50
N ASN A 21 -20.16 14.87 -14.78
CA ASN A 21 -20.31 15.17 -13.35
C ASN A 21 -19.38 14.28 -12.47
N MET A 22 -18.31 13.76 -13.05
CA MET A 22 -17.35 12.89 -12.39
C MET A 22 -16.35 13.78 -11.66
N ALA A 23 -16.12 13.49 -10.39
CA ALA A 23 -15.22 14.26 -9.56
C ALA A 23 -13.78 14.18 -10.09
N VAL A 24 -13.33 15.24 -10.76
CA VAL A 24 -11.95 15.37 -11.25
C VAL A 24 -11.14 16.27 -10.30
N PRO A 25 -9.90 15.88 -9.93
CA PRO A 25 -9.01 16.75 -9.17
C PRO A 25 -8.76 18.07 -9.91
N LYS A 26 -9.15 19.20 -9.31
CA LYS A 26 -8.95 20.53 -9.91
C LYS A 26 -7.48 20.89 -10.12
N ARG A 27 -6.58 20.39 -9.26
CA ARG A 27 -5.13 20.67 -9.29
C ARG A 27 -4.33 19.47 -8.79
N LYS A 28 -3.05 19.41 -9.20
CA LYS A 28 -2.08 18.44 -8.67
C LYS A 28 -1.84 18.69 -7.18
N THR A 29 -1.88 17.61 -6.38
CA THR A 29 -1.51 17.67 -4.96
C THR A 29 -0.02 17.95 -4.81
N SER A 30 0.37 18.91 -3.96
CA SER A 30 1.77 19.20 -3.68
C SER A 30 2.50 18.01 -3.01
N PRO A 31 3.83 17.89 -3.15
CA PRO A 31 4.60 16.84 -2.48
C PRO A 31 4.41 16.84 -0.96
N SER A 32 4.39 18.02 -0.34
CA SER A 32 4.13 18.19 1.10
C SER A 32 2.74 17.66 1.49
N LYS A 33 1.67 18.06 0.78
CA LYS A 33 0.30 17.60 1.06
C LYS A 33 0.15 16.09 0.87
N ARG A 34 0.85 15.51 -0.12
CA ARG A 34 0.91 14.06 -0.31
C ARG A 34 1.65 13.38 0.85
N GLY A 35 2.79 13.92 1.29
CA GLY A 35 3.57 13.39 2.41
C GLY A 35 2.78 13.39 3.72
N MET A 36 2.13 14.51 4.05
CA MET A 36 1.27 14.61 5.24
C MET A 36 0.11 13.60 5.21
N ARG A 37 -0.47 13.35 4.03
CA ARG A 37 -1.52 12.33 3.87
C ARG A 37 -0.99 10.91 4.12
N ARG A 38 0.26 10.62 3.77
CA ARG A 38 0.91 9.31 3.95
C ARG A 38 1.61 9.15 5.31
N SER A 39 1.43 10.10 6.23
CA SER A 39 2.11 10.08 7.54
C SER A 39 1.73 8.87 8.38
N ALA A 40 0.55 8.29 8.16
CA ALA A 40 0.05 7.11 8.86
C ALA A 40 0.18 5.80 8.07
N ASP A 41 0.77 5.82 6.86
CA ASP A 41 0.86 4.63 5.99
C ASP A 41 1.93 3.62 6.46
N ALA A 42 2.72 3.96 7.48
CA ALA A 42 3.79 3.10 7.97
C ALA A 42 3.24 1.86 8.69
N ILE A 43 3.64 0.67 8.23
CA ILE A 43 3.32 -0.60 8.88
C ILE A 43 4.29 -0.80 10.06
N ALA A 44 3.74 -0.94 11.26
CA ALA A 44 4.53 -1.24 12.45
C ALA A 44 5.09 -2.66 12.42
N ALA A 45 6.35 -2.83 12.81
CA ALA A 45 6.96 -4.15 12.95
C ALA A 45 6.24 -4.93 14.07
N PRO A 46 6.00 -6.24 13.88
CA PRO A 46 5.38 -7.06 14.90
C PRO A 46 6.28 -7.16 16.14
N THR A 47 5.68 -7.09 17.32
CA THR A 47 6.39 -7.27 18.58
C THR A 47 6.74 -8.74 18.78
N TYR A 48 7.99 -9.01 19.14
CA TYR A 48 8.47 -10.33 19.54
C TYR A 48 8.91 -10.31 21.01
N VAL A 49 8.60 -11.38 21.72
CA VAL A 49 8.98 -11.66 23.09
C VAL A 49 9.86 -12.90 23.08
N THR A 50 10.93 -12.89 23.86
CA THR A 50 11.79 -14.07 24.04
C THR A 50 11.10 -15.07 24.97
N ASP A 51 11.01 -16.33 24.54
CA ASP A 51 10.56 -17.40 25.43
C ASP A 51 11.67 -17.75 26.43
N LYS A 52 11.30 -17.92 27.70
CA LYS A 52 12.26 -18.15 28.80
C LYS A 52 12.83 -19.57 28.84
N ASN A 53 12.15 -20.53 28.23
CA ASN A 53 12.51 -21.94 28.29
C ASN A 53 13.24 -22.38 27.01
N SER A 54 12.85 -21.84 25.85
CA SER A 54 13.41 -22.21 24.54
C SER A 54 14.36 -21.17 23.96
N GLY A 55 14.36 -19.93 24.48
CA GLY A 55 15.15 -18.82 23.96
C GLY A 55 14.69 -18.29 22.61
N GLU A 56 13.61 -18.83 22.05
CA GLU A 56 13.11 -18.51 20.71
C GLU A 56 12.23 -17.25 20.74
N LEU A 57 12.25 -16.47 19.64
CA LEU A 57 11.42 -15.28 19.49
C LEU A 57 9.98 -15.64 19.13
N ARG A 58 9.04 -15.12 19.91
CA ARG A 58 7.61 -15.46 19.81
C ARG A 58 6.72 -14.25 19.83
N ARG A 59 5.61 -14.35 19.11
CA ARG A 59 4.59 -13.31 19.19
C ARG A 59 3.91 -13.41 20.57
N PRO A 60 3.68 -12.28 21.26
CA PRO A 60 2.92 -12.28 22.49
C PRO A 60 1.62 -13.08 22.35
N HIS A 61 1.28 -13.87 23.36
CA HIS A 61 0.05 -14.69 23.44
C HIS A 61 -0.09 -15.82 22.41
N HIS A 62 0.91 -16.09 21.58
CA HIS A 62 0.91 -17.24 20.68
C HIS A 62 1.67 -18.42 21.29
N ILE A 63 1.27 -19.63 20.90
CA ILE A 63 1.97 -20.87 21.25
C ILE A 63 3.13 -21.06 20.28
N ASP A 64 4.26 -21.51 20.79
CA ASP A 64 5.41 -21.89 19.99
C ASP A 64 5.09 -23.19 19.25
N LEU A 65 5.02 -23.16 17.93
CA LEU A 65 4.76 -24.38 17.16
C LEU A 65 5.89 -25.43 17.30
N LYS A 66 7.11 -24.99 17.64
CA LYS A 66 8.28 -25.86 17.85
C LYS A 66 8.21 -26.64 19.17
N THR A 67 8.00 -25.95 20.28
CA THR A 67 7.97 -26.59 21.61
C THR A 67 6.57 -27.02 22.01
N GLY A 68 5.52 -26.42 21.44
CA GLY A 68 4.12 -26.68 21.76
C GLY A 68 3.72 -26.24 23.18
N VAL A 69 4.58 -25.48 23.87
CA VAL A 69 4.40 -25.05 25.26
C VAL A 69 3.87 -23.62 25.31
N TYR A 70 2.91 -23.37 26.20
CA TYR A 70 2.47 -22.02 26.56
C TYR A 70 2.19 -21.95 28.06
N ARG A 71 2.72 -20.92 28.72
CA ARG A 71 2.59 -20.71 30.18
C ARG A 71 2.95 -21.97 31.00
N GLY A 72 3.96 -22.72 30.57
CA GLY A 72 4.45 -23.92 31.26
C GLY A 72 3.57 -25.17 31.10
N ARG A 73 2.56 -25.15 30.22
CA ARG A 73 1.75 -26.33 29.88
C ARG A 73 1.97 -26.74 28.43
N GLN A 74 2.08 -28.04 28.18
CA GLN A 74 2.12 -28.62 26.83
C GLN A 74 0.71 -28.58 26.22
N ILE A 75 0.52 -27.82 25.14
CA ILE A 75 -0.78 -27.68 24.46
C ILE A 75 -0.80 -28.47 23.14
N LEU A 76 0.30 -28.44 22.40
CA LEU A 76 0.46 -29.17 21.13
C LEU A 76 1.56 -30.21 21.30
N LYS A 77 1.40 -31.43 20.74
CA LYS A 77 2.57 -32.31 20.56
C LYS A 77 3.53 -31.60 19.61
N ALA A 78 4.81 -31.55 19.95
CA ALA A 78 5.83 -30.97 19.09
C ALA A 78 5.74 -31.67 17.72
N GLN A 79 5.51 -30.88 16.67
CA GLN A 79 5.55 -31.38 15.30
C GLN A 79 6.90 -30.96 14.75
N ASP A 80 7.71 -31.95 14.35
CA ASP A 80 8.95 -31.75 13.59
C ASP A 80 8.66 -31.10 12.22
#